data_AF-Q0IXF3-F1
#
_entry.id   AF-Q0IXF3-F1
#
_cell.length_a   1.000
_cell.length_b   1.000
_cell.length_c   1.000
_cell.angle_alpha   90.00
_cell.angle_beta   90.00
_cell.angle_gamma   90.00
#
_symmetry.space_group_name_H-M   'P 1'
#
loop_
_entity.id
_entity.type
_entity.pdbx_description
1 polymer ?
#
loop_
_entity_poly.entity_id
_entity_poly.type
_entity_poly.pdbx_seq_one_letter_code
_entity_poly.pdbx_strand_id
1 'polypeptide(L)'
;VLNQLLTEMDGMNAKKTVFIIGATNRPDIIDPALLRPGRLDQLIYIPLPDEQSRLQIFKACLRKSPVAKDVDLNALAKYTQGFSGADITEICQRACKYAIRENIEKDIERERRSKENPEAMEEDEVDDIAEIKAAHFEESMKYARRSVSDADIRKYQAFAQTLQQSRGFGSEFRFERTEAGAGAAADPFASAAAVADDDDLYS
;
A
#
# COMPACT_ATOMS: atom_id res chain seq x y z
N VAL A 1 -26.63 -9.28 8.93
CA VAL A 1 -25.20 -9.66 8.74
C VAL A 1 -24.26 -8.61 9.32
N LEU A 2 -24.38 -7.31 9.03
CA LEU A 2 -23.51 -6.27 9.60
C LEU A 2 -23.52 -6.22 11.14
N ASN A 3 -24.70 -6.30 11.76
CA ASN A 3 -24.81 -6.35 13.23
C ASN A 3 -24.07 -7.55 13.83
N GLN A 4 -24.01 -8.69 13.14
CA GLN A 4 -23.27 -9.85 13.63
C GLN A 4 -21.76 -9.57 13.63
N LEU A 5 -21.24 -8.95 12.56
CA LEU A 5 -19.83 -8.56 12.50
C LEU A 5 -19.46 -7.62 13.65
N LEU A 6 -20.31 -6.63 13.93
CA LEU A 6 -20.09 -5.70 15.04
C LEU A 6 -20.09 -6.41 16.40
N THR A 7 -21.03 -7.34 16.61
CA THR A 7 -21.11 -8.13 17.85
C THR A 7 -19.89 -9.05 18.03
N GLU A 8 -19.41 -9.69 16.95
CA GLU A 8 -18.19 -10.51 17.02
C GLU A 8 -16.95 -9.66 17.32
N MET A 9 -16.83 -8.47 16.70
CA MET A 9 -15.73 -7.54 16.97
C MET A 9 -15.72 -7.04 18.41
N ASP A 10 -16.90 -6.68 18.97
CA ASP A 10 -17.01 -6.26 20.37
C ASP A 10 -16.81 -7.44 21.34
N GLY A 11 -17.15 -8.67 20.92
CA GLY A 11 -16.97 -9.90 21.69
C GLY A 11 -15.51 -10.39 21.72
N MET A 12 -14.65 -9.90 20.82
CA MET A 12 -13.22 -10.21 20.77
C MET A 12 -12.40 -9.36 21.76
N ASN A 13 -12.73 -9.43 23.05
CA ASN A 13 -11.95 -8.78 24.11
C ASN A 13 -10.54 -9.39 24.30
N ALA A 14 -9.63 -8.58 24.85
CA ALA A 14 -8.15 -8.60 24.94
C ALA A 14 -7.36 -9.91 25.13
N LYS A 15 -7.99 -11.08 25.30
CA LYS A 15 -7.29 -12.36 25.51
C LYS A 15 -6.96 -13.11 24.21
N LYS A 16 -7.42 -12.63 23.06
CA LYS A 16 -7.16 -13.26 21.74
C LYS A 16 -6.21 -12.38 20.92
N THR A 17 -5.10 -12.95 20.46
CA THR A 17 -4.11 -12.31 19.59
C THR A 17 -4.60 -12.28 18.14
N VAL A 18 -5.68 -11.56 17.86
CA VAL A 18 -6.24 -11.44 16.50
C VAL A 18 -6.23 -9.99 16.07
N PHE A 19 -5.67 -9.73 14.88
CA PHE A 19 -5.65 -8.42 14.26
C PHE A 19 -6.58 -8.42 13.05
N ILE A 20 -7.50 -7.46 12.98
CA ILE A 20 -8.51 -7.36 11.92
C ILE A 20 -8.11 -6.25 10.96
N ILE A 21 -8.02 -6.56 9.66
CA ILE A 21 -7.74 -5.60 8.59
C ILE A 21 -8.91 -5.63 7.60
N GLY A 22 -9.49 -4.47 7.34
CA GLY A 22 -10.47 -4.26 6.28
C GLY A 22 -9.87 -3.47 5.12
N ALA A 23 -10.26 -3.82 3.88
CA ALA A 23 -9.91 -3.07 2.69
C ALA A 23 -11.17 -2.74 1.90
N THR A 24 -11.28 -1.51 1.38
CA THR A 24 -12.42 -1.07 0.57
C THR A 24 -11.99 -0.05 -0.47
N ASN A 25 -12.55 -0.17 -1.67
CA ASN A 25 -12.41 0.82 -2.74
C ASN A 25 -13.54 1.86 -2.69
N ARG A 26 -14.49 1.76 -1.75
CA ARG A 26 -15.59 2.70 -1.61
C ARG A 26 -15.64 3.25 -0.19
N PRO A 27 -14.77 4.21 0.15
CA PRO A 27 -14.73 4.77 1.49
C PRO A 27 -15.94 5.65 1.82
N ASP A 28 -16.67 6.10 0.80
CA ASP A 28 -17.87 6.93 0.89
C ASP A 28 -19.09 6.21 1.47
N ILE A 29 -19.12 4.88 1.44
CA ILE A 29 -20.26 4.06 1.90
C ILE A 29 -19.95 3.25 3.17
N ILE A 30 -18.82 3.51 3.84
CA ILE A 30 -18.46 2.81 5.08
C ILE A 30 -19.40 3.25 6.20
N ASP A 31 -19.95 2.28 6.94
CA ASP A 31 -20.74 2.57 8.14
C ASP A 31 -19.83 3.17 9.24
N PRO A 32 -20.12 4.39 9.74
CA PRO A 32 -19.39 5.01 10.84
C PRO A 32 -19.33 4.16 12.11
N ALA A 33 -20.28 3.24 12.32
CA ALA A 33 -20.26 2.31 13.45
C ALA A 33 -19.03 1.40 13.46
N LEU A 34 -18.46 1.08 12.29
CA LEU A 34 -17.23 0.27 12.20
C LEU A 34 -15.98 1.05 12.63
N LEU A 35 -16.00 2.38 12.52
CA LEU A 35 -14.87 3.27 12.79
C LEU A 35 -14.79 3.74 14.25
N ARG A 36 -15.69 3.24 15.11
CA ARG A 36 -15.68 3.57 16.55
C ARG A 36 -14.47 2.91 17.23
N PRO A 37 -13.84 3.55 18.23
CA PRO A 37 -12.76 2.96 19.01
C PRO A 37 -13.12 1.57 19.54
N GLY A 38 -12.18 0.62 19.44
CA GLY A 38 -12.39 -0.80 19.78
C GLY A 38 -12.76 -1.71 18.59
N ARG A 39 -13.03 -1.14 17.41
CA ARG A 39 -13.32 -1.87 16.16
C ARG A 39 -12.26 -1.61 15.08
N LEU A 40 -12.62 -0.99 13.95
CA LEU A 40 -11.67 -0.55 12.92
C LEU A 40 -11.21 0.88 13.24
N ASP A 41 -10.35 1.00 14.24
CA ASP A 41 -9.92 2.28 14.79
C ASP A 41 -9.00 3.08 13.84
N GLN A 42 -8.16 2.38 13.06
CA GLN A 42 -7.19 2.97 12.16
C GLN A 42 -7.65 2.88 10.70
N LEU A 43 -8.06 4.02 10.12
CA LEU A 43 -8.27 4.13 8.68
C LEU A 43 -6.99 4.64 8.01
N ILE A 44 -6.39 3.80 7.16
CA ILE A 44 -5.14 4.09 6.46
C ILE A 44 -5.45 4.26 4.97
N TYR A 45 -5.09 5.42 4.42
CA TYR A 45 -5.19 5.66 2.99
C TYR A 45 -3.96 5.12 2.26
N ILE A 46 -4.19 4.28 1.25
CA ILE A 46 -3.15 3.73 0.38
C ILE A 46 -3.24 4.44 -0.98
N PRO A 47 -2.33 5.38 -1.29
CA PRO A 47 -2.35 6.10 -2.56
C PRO A 47 -1.83 5.23 -3.71
N LEU A 48 -2.00 5.73 -4.95
CA LEU A 48 -1.28 5.20 -6.11
C LEU A 48 0.23 5.43 -5.95
N PRO A 49 1.07 4.53 -6.51
CA PRO A 49 2.51 4.61 -6.36
C PRO A 49 3.11 5.84 -7.05
N ASP A 50 3.97 6.56 -6.34
CA ASP A 50 4.83 7.60 -6.91
C ASP A 50 5.93 6.99 -7.80
N GLU A 51 6.72 7.83 -8.48
CA GLU A 51 7.76 7.35 -9.40
C GLU A 51 8.75 6.40 -8.72
N GLN A 52 9.19 6.74 -7.50
CA GLN A 52 10.10 5.89 -6.73
C GLN A 52 9.44 4.57 -6.32
N SER A 53 8.19 4.59 -5.85
CA SER A 53 7.44 3.38 -5.51
C SER A 53 7.22 2.51 -6.74
N ARG A 54 6.93 3.10 -7.92
CA ARG A 54 6.81 2.34 -9.17
C ARG A 54 8.11 1.61 -9.51
N LEU A 55 9.25 2.30 -9.38
CA LEU A 55 10.56 1.67 -9.55
C LEU A 55 10.79 0.53 -8.56
N GLN A 56 10.39 0.69 -7.29
CA GLN A 56 10.47 -0.38 -6.30
C GLN A 56 9.55 -1.55 -6.63
N ILE A 57 8.35 -1.29 -7.16
CA ILE A 57 7.42 -2.33 -7.62
C ILE A 57 8.04 -3.10 -8.78
N PHE A 58 8.60 -2.43 -9.80
CA PHE A 58 9.31 -3.08 -10.89
C PHE A 58 10.45 -3.98 -10.37
N LYS A 59 11.28 -3.46 -9.47
CA LYS A 59 12.36 -4.24 -8.84
C LYS A 59 11.84 -5.42 -8.03
N ALA A 60 10.74 -5.26 -7.30
CA ALA A 60 10.14 -6.32 -6.49
C ALA A 60 9.53 -7.43 -7.37
N CYS A 61 8.83 -7.05 -8.44
CA CYS A 61 8.26 -7.98 -9.42
C CYS A 61 9.35 -8.78 -10.14
N LEU A 62 10.45 -8.12 -10.51
CA LEU A 62 11.53 -8.72 -11.29
C LEU A 62 12.66 -9.32 -10.42
N ARG A 63 12.55 -9.27 -9.09
CA ARG A 63 13.60 -9.70 -8.15
C ARG A 63 14.10 -11.14 -8.37
N LYS A 64 13.23 -12.02 -8.85
CA LYS A 64 13.54 -13.44 -9.10
C LYS A 64 13.57 -13.79 -10.59
N SER A 65 13.54 -12.78 -11.47
CA SER A 65 13.48 -12.97 -12.91
C SER A 65 14.82 -12.56 -13.54
N PRO A 66 15.32 -13.31 -14.54
CA PRO A 66 16.49 -12.92 -15.31
C PRO A 66 16.11 -11.73 -16.20
N VAL A 67 16.66 -10.55 -15.91
CA VAL A 67 16.43 -9.32 -16.69
C VAL A 67 17.74 -8.90 -17.32
N ALA A 68 17.71 -8.64 -18.62
CA ALA A 68 18.88 -8.23 -19.36
C ALA A 68 19.34 -6.83 -18.95
N LYS A 69 20.65 -6.56 -19.10
CA LYS A 69 21.29 -5.31 -18.66
C LYS A 69 20.87 -4.08 -19.48
N ASP A 70 20.23 -4.29 -20.62
CA ASP A 70 19.69 -3.26 -21.52
C ASP A 70 18.37 -2.65 -21.00
N VAL A 71 17.71 -3.29 -20.01
CA VAL A 71 16.43 -2.83 -19.47
C VAL A 71 16.62 -1.71 -18.44
N ASP A 72 16.25 -0.48 -18.80
CA ASP A 72 16.18 0.63 -17.85
C ASP A 72 14.83 0.72 -17.12
N LEU A 73 14.80 0.20 -15.89
CA LEU A 73 13.63 0.28 -15.02
C LEU A 73 13.28 1.71 -14.60
N ASN A 74 14.23 2.65 -14.62
CA ASN A 74 13.95 4.07 -14.31
C ASN A 74 13.13 4.71 -15.42
N ALA A 75 13.49 4.45 -16.68
CA ALA A 75 12.70 4.88 -17.82
C ALA A 75 11.26 4.33 -17.74
N LEU A 76 11.10 3.04 -17.46
CA LEU A 76 9.77 2.42 -17.31
C LEU A 76 8.94 3.08 -16.20
N ALA A 77 9.55 3.39 -15.05
CA ALA A 77 8.87 4.06 -13.94
C ALA A 77 8.39 5.48 -14.33
N LYS A 78 9.12 6.20 -15.18
CA LYS A 78 8.73 7.52 -15.70
C LYS A 78 7.54 7.45 -16.65
N TYR A 79 7.53 6.49 -17.57
CA TYR A 79 6.45 6.35 -18.56
C TYR A 79 5.15 5.74 -18.01
N THR A 80 5.18 5.13 -16.82
CA THR A 80 4.03 4.46 -16.19
C THR A 80 3.29 5.35 -15.17
N GLN A 81 3.21 6.66 -15.41
CA GLN A 81 2.49 7.56 -14.50
C GLN A 81 1.00 7.20 -14.40
N GLY A 82 0.50 7.10 -13.17
CA GLY A 82 -0.90 6.78 -12.90
C GLY A 82 -1.25 5.29 -13.05
N PHE A 83 -0.25 4.42 -13.18
CA PHE A 83 -0.42 2.97 -13.15
C PHE A 83 -0.56 2.49 -11.70
N SER A 84 -1.44 1.52 -11.49
CA SER A 84 -1.52 0.80 -10.23
C SER A 84 -0.38 -0.22 -10.10
N GLY A 85 -0.12 -0.73 -8.89
CA GLY A 85 0.83 -1.82 -8.71
C GLY A 85 0.44 -3.10 -9.47
N ALA A 86 -0.86 -3.32 -9.69
CA ALA A 86 -1.36 -4.43 -10.48
C ALA A 86 -1.03 -4.24 -11.98
N ASP A 87 -1.21 -3.03 -12.51
CA ASP A 87 -0.91 -2.72 -13.91
C ASP A 87 0.58 -2.92 -14.20
N ILE A 88 1.47 -2.50 -13.28
CA ILE A 88 2.93 -2.70 -13.38
C ILE A 88 3.29 -4.19 -13.34
N THR A 89 2.64 -4.95 -12.45
CA THR A 89 2.85 -6.39 -12.34
C THR A 89 2.43 -7.09 -13.63
N GLU A 90 1.33 -6.67 -14.24
CA GLU A 90 0.86 -7.22 -15.51
C GLU A 90 1.86 -6.97 -16.65
N ILE A 91 2.44 -5.76 -16.73
CA ILE A 91 3.51 -5.45 -17.69
C ILE A 91 4.67 -6.45 -17.53
N CYS A 92 5.15 -6.64 -16.31
CA CYS A 92 6.25 -7.57 -16.02
C CYS A 92 5.90 -9.01 -16.40
N GLN A 93 4.68 -9.47 -16.09
CA GLN A 93 4.22 -10.80 -16.44
C GLN A 93 4.11 -11.00 -17.96
N ARG A 94 3.64 -9.99 -18.69
CA ARG A 94 3.56 -10.04 -20.16
C ARG A 94 4.95 -10.06 -20.79
N ALA A 95 5.88 -9.21 -20.33
CA ALA A 95 7.26 -9.22 -20.79
C ALA A 95 7.92 -10.59 -20.58
N CYS A 96 7.74 -11.21 -19.41
CA CYS A 96 8.22 -12.55 -19.11
C CYS A 96 7.62 -13.61 -20.07
N LYS A 97 6.31 -13.54 -20.35
CA LYS A 97 5.66 -14.44 -21.31
C LYS A 97 6.21 -14.28 -22.74
N TYR A 98 6.56 -13.06 -23.15
CA TYR A 98 7.18 -12.84 -24.46
C TYR A 98 8.59 -13.44 -24.52
N ALA A 99 9.40 -13.27 -23.47
CA ALA A 99 10.72 -13.90 -23.37
C ALA A 99 10.65 -15.43 -23.48
N ILE A 100 9.71 -16.05 -22.74
CA ILE A 100 9.50 -17.51 -22.79
C ILE A 100 9.08 -17.96 -24.19
N ARG A 101 8.16 -17.24 -24.85
CA ARG A 101 7.73 -17.57 -26.21
C ARG A 101 8.88 -17.48 -27.22
N GLU A 102 9.69 -16.43 -27.15
CA GLU A 102 10.86 -16.28 -28.03
C GLU A 102 11.88 -17.41 -27.81
N ASN A 103 12.09 -17.84 -26.56
CA ASN A 103 13.02 -18.94 -26.28
C ASN A 103 12.53 -20.27 -26.87
N ILE A 104 11.26 -20.60 -26.64
CA ILE A 104 10.65 -21.82 -27.18
C ILE A 104 10.73 -21.84 -28.73
N GLU A 105 10.50 -20.70 -29.37
CA GLU A 105 10.58 -20.60 -30.84
C GLU A 105 12.00 -20.81 -31.35
N LYS A 106 13.02 -20.28 -30.66
CA LYS A 106 14.44 -20.52 -30.96
C LYS A 106 14.84 -21.97 -30.75
N ASP A 107 14.38 -22.61 -29.68
CA ASP A 107 14.67 -24.02 -29.39
C ASP A 107 14.12 -24.91 -30.50
N ILE A 108 12.88 -24.66 -30.93
CA ILE A 108 12.25 -25.38 -32.06
C ILE A 108 13.03 -25.15 -33.37
N GLU A 109 13.46 -23.92 -33.64
CA GLU A 109 14.23 -23.61 -34.85
C GLU A 109 15.63 -24.26 -34.83
N ARG A 110 16.29 -24.30 -33.67
CA ARG A 110 17.55 -24.99 -33.45
C ARG A 110 17.40 -26.50 -33.69
N GLU A 111 16.38 -27.14 -33.13
CA GLU A 111 16.08 -28.55 -33.37
C GLU A 111 15.82 -28.85 -34.85
N ARG A 112 15.10 -27.96 -35.54
CA ARG A 112 14.85 -28.11 -36.97
C ARG A 112 16.14 -28.01 -37.80
N ARG A 113 17.01 -27.05 -37.47
CA ARG A 113 18.31 -26.85 -38.13
C ARG A 113 19.24 -28.05 -37.92
N SER A 114 19.28 -28.62 -36.70
CA SER A 114 20.07 -29.82 -36.38
C SER A 114 19.58 -31.03 -37.20
N LYS A 115 18.26 -31.20 -37.37
CA LYS A 115 17.68 -32.25 -38.23
C LYS A 115 17.98 -32.07 -39.72
N GLU A 116 18.05 -30.83 -40.20
CA GLU A 116 18.28 -30.51 -41.63
C GLU A 116 19.78 -30.55 -42.01
N ASN A 117 20.72 -30.39 -41.07
CA ASN A 117 22.16 -30.44 -41.33
C ASN A 117 22.97 -31.16 -40.22
N PRO A 118 23.08 -32.51 -40.27
CA PRO A 118 23.67 -33.32 -39.20
C PRO A 118 25.22 -33.24 -39.08
N GLU A 119 25.92 -32.59 -40.01
CA GLU A 119 27.38 -32.40 -39.96
C GLU A 119 27.81 -31.07 -39.32
N ALA A 120 26.86 -30.17 -39.01
CA ALA A 120 27.17 -28.97 -38.23
C ALA A 120 27.37 -29.40 -36.77
N MET A 121 28.63 -29.36 -36.31
CA MET A 121 28.98 -29.60 -34.90
C MET A 121 28.01 -28.81 -34.00
N GLU A 122 27.27 -29.53 -33.15
CA GLU A 122 26.56 -28.93 -32.03
C GLU A 122 27.65 -28.39 -31.11
N GLU A 123 27.97 -27.09 -31.22
CA GLU A 123 28.57 -26.40 -30.09
C GLU A 123 27.61 -26.58 -28.94
N ASP A 124 28.10 -27.13 -27.83
CA ASP A 124 27.43 -27.19 -26.53
C ASP A 124 27.15 -25.74 -26.07
N GLU A 125 26.22 -25.05 -26.73
CA GLU A 125 25.69 -23.78 -26.29
C GLU A 125 24.88 -24.09 -25.05
N VAL A 126 25.57 -23.90 -23.92
CA VAL A 126 25.04 -23.86 -22.57
C VAL A 126 23.65 -23.24 -22.61
N ASP A 127 22.70 -23.91 -21.95
CA ASP A 127 21.29 -23.53 -21.84
C ASP A 127 21.21 -22.11 -21.24
N ASP A 128 21.34 -21.11 -22.13
CA ASP A 128 21.41 -19.71 -21.76
C ASP A 128 20.07 -19.34 -21.16
N ILE A 129 20.09 -18.95 -19.88
CA ILE A 129 18.89 -18.55 -19.17
C ILE A 129 18.23 -17.41 -19.95
N ALA A 130 17.05 -17.67 -20.50
CA ALA A 130 16.31 -16.69 -21.30
C ALA A 130 16.07 -15.40 -20.49
N GLU A 131 16.82 -14.36 -20.80
CA GLU A 131 16.69 -13.06 -20.14
C GLU A 131 15.54 -12.25 -20.76
N ILE A 132 14.84 -11.49 -19.92
CA ILE A 132 13.82 -10.53 -20.36
C ILE A 132 14.55 -9.29 -20.91
N LYS A 133 14.37 -9.01 -22.20
CA LYS A 133 15.02 -7.91 -22.94
C LYS A 133 14.13 -6.67 -23.01
N ALA A 134 14.72 -5.53 -23.40
CA ALA A 134 13.99 -4.29 -23.60
C ALA A 134 12.83 -4.44 -24.62
N ALA A 135 13.03 -5.21 -25.70
CA ALA A 135 12.00 -5.47 -26.71
C ALA A 135 10.72 -6.13 -26.13
N HIS A 136 10.85 -6.99 -25.12
CA HIS A 136 9.69 -7.62 -24.48
C HIS A 136 8.89 -6.62 -23.65
N PHE A 137 9.57 -5.65 -23.04
CA PHE A 137 8.93 -4.55 -22.33
C PHE A 137 8.23 -3.60 -23.30
N GLU A 138 8.86 -3.26 -24.43
CA GLU A 138 8.24 -2.43 -25.48
C GLU A 138 6.95 -3.06 -26.01
N GLU A 139 6.96 -4.36 -26.28
CA GLU A 139 5.78 -5.10 -26.74
C GLU A 139 4.68 -5.15 -25.67
N SER A 140 5.06 -5.40 -24.40
CA SER A 140 4.10 -5.41 -23.30
C SER A 140 3.47 -4.05 -23.02
N MET A 141 4.21 -2.96 -23.23
CA MET A 141 3.77 -1.58 -23.00
C MET A 141 2.69 -1.15 -24.00
N LYS A 142 2.68 -1.67 -25.23
CA LYS A 142 1.64 -1.37 -26.24
C LYS A 142 0.23 -1.72 -25.77
N TYR A 143 0.12 -2.77 -24.97
CA TYR A 143 -1.14 -3.28 -24.44
C TYR A 143 -1.40 -2.85 -22.99
N ALA A 144 -0.49 -2.08 -22.40
CA ALA A 144 -0.60 -1.62 -21.03
C ALA A 144 -1.60 -0.45 -20.96
N ARG A 145 -2.61 -0.57 -20.10
CA ARG A 145 -3.61 0.47 -19.86
C ARG A 145 -3.77 0.68 -18.36
N ARG A 146 -3.98 1.94 -17.97
CA ARG A 146 -4.29 2.30 -16.59
C ARG A 146 -5.65 1.73 -16.21
N SER A 147 -5.71 1.04 -15.07
CA SER A 147 -6.97 0.52 -14.53
C SER A 147 -7.80 1.58 -13.80
N VAL A 148 -7.18 2.66 -13.34
CA VAL A 148 -7.84 3.71 -12.54
C VAL A 148 -7.88 5.04 -13.29
N SER A 149 -9.07 5.63 -13.38
CA SER A 149 -9.31 6.91 -14.07
C SER A 149 -8.82 8.12 -13.26
N ASP A 150 -8.52 9.23 -13.93
CA ASP A 150 -8.11 10.47 -13.25
C ASP A 150 -9.22 11.06 -12.36
N ALA A 151 -10.48 10.83 -12.72
CA ALA A 151 -11.63 11.27 -11.93
C ALA A 151 -11.67 10.55 -10.57
N ASP A 152 -11.46 9.23 -10.58
CA ASP A 152 -11.43 8.43 -9.36
C ASP A 152 -10.25 8.81 -8.47
N ILE A 153 -9.07 9.04 -9.06
CA ILE A 153 -7.87 9.48 -8.33
C ILE A 153 -8.15 10.77 -7.56
N ARG A 154 -8.77 11.77 -8.21
CA ARG A 154 -9.14 13.03 -7.56
C ARG A 154 -10.15 12.81 -6.44
N LYS A 155 -11.14 11.94 -6.63
CA LYS A 155 -12.12 11.59 -5.59
C LYS A 155 -11.42 10.99 -4.36
N TYR A 156 -10.49 10.06 -4.54
CA TYR A 156 -9.75 9.45 -3.44
C TYR A 156 -8.81 10.43 -2.74
N GLN A 157 -8.13 11.31 -3.48
CA GLN A 157 -7.26 12.34 -2.89
C GLN A 157 -8.06 13.33 -2.05
N ALA A 158 -9.20 13.80 -2.53
CA ALA A 158 -10.09 14.69 -1.78
C ALA A 158 -10.59 14.01 -0.49
N PHE A 159 -10.97 12.74 -0.56
CA PHE A 159 -11.37 11.98 0.62
C PHE A 159 -10.23 11.86 1.65
N ALA A 160 -9.01 11.54 1.21
CA ALA A 160 -7.85 11.40 2.07
C ALA A 160 -7.50 12.72 2.80
N GLN A 161 -7.61 13.86 2.11
CA GLN A 161 -7.36 15.18 2.69
C GLN A 161 -8.40 15.53 3.77
N THR A 162 -9.69 15.28 3.50
CA THR A 162 -10.77 15.48 4.49
C THR A 162 -10.60 14.57 5.71
N LEU A 163 -10.14 13.34 5.51
CA LEU A 163 -9.88 12.39 6.60
C LEU A 163 -8.75 12.86 7.53
N GLN A 164 -7.70 13.45 6.98
CA GLN A 164 -6.60 14.01 7.79
C GLN A 164 -7.05 15.24 8.58
N GLN A 165 -7.94 16.07 8.02
CA GLN A 165 -8.50 17.23 8.70
C GLN A 165 -9.42 16.84 9.86
N SER A 166 -10.29 15.84 9.68
CA SER A 166 -11.19 15.39 10.75
C SER A 166 -10.48 14.70 11.92
N ARG A 167 -9.29 14.14 11.67
CA ARG A 167 -8.40 13.57 12.71
C ARG A 167 -7.47 14.60 13.37
N GLY A 168 -7.47 15.85 12.91
CA GLY A 168 -6.56 16.92 13.36
C GLY A 168 -6.82 17.50 14.75
N PHE A 169 -7.70 16.92 15.58
CA PHE A 169 -8.02 17.45 16.92
C PHE A 169 -6.98 17.10 18.01
N GLY A 170 -5.82 16.55 17.66
CA GLY A 170 -4.85 16.03 18.63
C GLY A 170 -3.41 16.54 18.52
N SER A 171 -3.07 17.34 17.50
CA SER A 171 -1.68 17.80 17.30
C SER A 171 -1.33 19.10 18.04
N GLU A 172 -2.31 19.83 18.57
CA GLU A 172 -2.11 21.11 19.29
C GLU A 172 -2.33 21.02 20.80
N PHE A 173 -2.51 19.82 21.37
CA PHE A 173 -2.53 19.70 22.82
C PHE A 173 -1.10 19.66 23.36
N ARG A 174 -0.61 20.79 23.85
CA ARG A 174 0.64 20.91 24.60
C ARG A 174 0.28 21.33 26.02
N PHE A 175 0.62 20.51 27.01
CA PHE A 175 0.57 20.96 28.41
C PHE A 175 1.48 22.19 28.56
N GLU A 176 0.96 23.30 29.09
CA GLU A 176 1.80 24.42 29.51
C GLU A 176 2.83 23.88 30.50
N ARG A 177 4.10 23.95 30.13
CA ARG A 177 5.21 23.60 31.01
C ARG A 177 5.37 24.77 31.98
N THR A 178 4.75 24.68 33.16
CA THR A 178 5.00 25.62 34.26
C THR A 178 6.44 25.44 34.70
N GLU A 179 7.36 26.25 34.16
CA GLU A 179 8.68 26.41 34.74
C GLU A 179 8.52 27.15 36.08
N ALA A 180 9.05 26.54 37.13
CA ALA A 180 9.08 27.10 38.48
C ALA A 180 9.87 28.42 38.48
N GLY A 181 9.15 29.53 38.37
CA GLY A 181 9.65 30.89 38.57
C GLY A 181 8.67 31.62 39.48
N ALA A 182 9.14 32.00 40.66
CA ALA A 182 8.37 32.65 41.71
C ALA A 182 7.55 33.85 41.19
N GLY A 183 6.25 33.82 41.41
CA GLY A 183 5.33 34.93 41.15
C GLY A 183 3.95 34.55 41.64
N ALA A 184 3.53 35.16 42.75
CA ALA A 184 2.24 34.93 43.38
C ALA A 184 1.09 35.12 42.39
N ALA A 185 0.25 34.10 42.23
CA ALA A 185 -1.04 34.18 41.56
C ALA A 185 -2.09 33.50 42.44
N ALA A 186 -3.15 34.26 42.71
CA ALA A 186 -4.29 33.86 43.53
C ALA A 186 -5.11 32.76 42.83
N ASP A 187 -5.56 31.78 43.61
CA ASP A 187 -6.46 30.71 43.16
C ASP A 187 -7.82 31.28 42.71
N PRO A 188 -8.29 30.98 41.48
CA PRO A 188 -9.63 31.37 41.02
C PRO A 188 -10.75 30.45 41.56
N PHE A 189 -10.42 29.43 42.37
CA PHE A 189 -11.37 28.43 42.86
C PHE A 189 -11.49 28.37 44.39
N ALA A 190 -10.99 29.38 45.10
CA ALA A 190 -11.19 29.51 46.53
C ALA A 190 -12.62 30.02 46.83
N SER A 191 -13.61 29.13 46.72
CA SER A 191 -14.92 29.35 47.34
C SER A 191 -14.79 29.19 48.85
N ALA A 192 -14.74 30.30 49.57
CA ALA A 192 -14.87 30.33 51.02
C ALA A 192 -16.29 29.92 51.41
N ALA A 193 -16.47 28.65 51.76
CA ALA A 193 -17.61 28.17 52.54
C ALA A 193 -17.12 27.92 53.98
N ALA A 194 -17.42 28.89 54.85
CA ALA A 194 -17.40 28.79 56.30
C ALA A 194 -18.62 29.63 56.73
N VAL A 195 -19.56 29.22 57.56
CA VAL A 195 -19.56 28.35 58.74
C VAL A 195 -21.02 27.92 58.97
N ALA A 196 -21.27 26.66 59.33
CA ALA A 196 -22.35 26.28 60.25
C ALA A 196 -22.03 24.89 60.81
N ASP A 197 -21.52 24.94 62.04
CA ASP A 197 -21.40 23.86 63.00
C ASP A 197 -22.80 23.31 63.32
N ASP A 198 -23.02 22.00 63.28
CA ASP A 198 -23.88 21.27 64.22
C ASP A 198 -23.91 19.75 63.93
N ASP A 199 -23.67 19.01 65.02
CA ASP A 199 -24.20 17.70 65.38
C ASP A 199 -23.65 16.38 64.77
N ASP A 200 -22.73 15.79 65.55
CA ASP A 200 -22.80 14.44 66.13
C ASP A 200 -23.80 13.44 65.52
N LEU A 201 -23.28 12.38 64.87
CA LEU A 201 -23.92 11.07 64.92
C LEU A 201 -22.90 9.93 64.74
N TYR A 202 -22.91 9.01 65.72
CA TYR A 202 -22.18 7.74 65.82
C TYR A 202 -20.82 7.75 66.54
N SER A 203 -20.90 7.72 67.88
CA SER A 203 -20.10 6.79 68.70
C SER A 203 -20.61 5.36 68.54
#